data_AF-A0A1H3KMY8-F1
#
_entry.id   AF-A0A1H3KMY8-F1
#
_cell.length_a   1.000
_cell.length_b   1.000
_cell.length_c   1.000
_cell.angle_alpha   90.00
_cell.angle_beta   90.00
_cell.angle_gamma   90.00
#
_symmetry.space_group_name_H-M   'P 1'
#
loop_
_entity.id
_entity.type
_entity.pdbx_description
1 polymer ?
#
loop_
_entity_poly.entity_id
_entity_poly.type
_entity_poly.pdbx_seq_one_letter_code
_entity_poly.pdbx_strand_id
1 'polypeptide(L)'
;MIGERVKKYRKEAGMTLTELADRAGVAKSYLSALERNIQKNPSVQFLEKIAVVLNISIDHLLKDNVNEPSTKAAENLDNEWKKLVLEAMESGISKEEFRNFLEYNKWKIGQK
;
A
#
# COMPACT_ATOMS: atom_id res chain seq x y z
N MET A 1 10.41 -3.33 -3.10
CA MET A 1 10.83 -3.05 -4.48
C MET A 1 9.67 -3.30 -5.44
N ILE A 2 9.63 -2.58 -6.56
CA ILE A 2 8.52 -2.63 -7.54
C ILE A 2 8.28 -4.05 -8.07
N GLY A 3 9.36 -4.79 -8.38
CA GLY A 3 9.28 -6.17 -8.88
C GLY A 3 8.51 -7.13 -7.99
N GLU A 4 8.80 -7.11 -6.69
CA GLU A 4 8.06 -7.92 -5.70
C GLU A 4 6.58 -7.55 -5.62
N ARG A 5 6.24 -6.26 -5.77
CA ARG A 5 4.84 -5.81 -5.77
C ARG A 5 4.09 -6.28 -7.00
N VAL A 6 4.69 -6.17 -8.19
CA VAL A 6 4.11 -6.72 -9.43
C VAL A 6 3.86 -8.22 -9.28
N LYS A 7 4.85 -8.96 -8.76
CA LYS A 7 4.72 -10.40 -8.51
C LYS A 7 3.61 -10.73 -7.51
N LYS A 8 3.48 -9.95 -6.44
CA LYS A 8 2.41 -10.10 -5.44
C LYS A 8 1.04 -9.97 -6.09
N TYR A 9 0.76 -8.84 -6.74
CA TYR A 9 -0.55 -8.58 -7.35
C TYR A 9 -0.86 -9.55 -8.50
N ARG A 10 0.14 -9.96 -9.29
CA ARG A 10 -0.04 -10.99 -10.32
C ARG A 10 -0.53 -12.31 -9.72
N LYS A 11 0.06 -12.74 -8.59
CA LYS A 11 -0.35 -13.97 -7.90
C LYS A 11 -1.73 -13.86 -7.27
N GLU A 12 -2.07 -12.71 -6.68
CA GLU A 12 -3.40 -12.43 -6.14
C GLU A 12 -4.49 -12.48 -7.22
N ALA A 13 -4.16 -12.00 -8.43
CA ALA A 13 -5.01 -12.11 -9.61
C ALA A 13 -5.05 -13.51 -10.24
N GLY A 14 -4.34 -14.50 -9.67
CA GLY A 14 -4.29 -15.88 -10.18
C GLY A 14 -3.60 -16.03 -11.54
N MET A 15 -2.83 -15.03 -11.99
CA MET A 15 -2.23 -15.02 -13.32
C MET A 15 -0.82 -15.61 -13.34
N THR A 16 -0.50 -16.35 -14.39
CA THR A 16 0.87 -16.74 -14.74
C THR A 16 1.65 -15.55 -15.30
N LEU A 17 2.98 -15.68 -15.34
CA LEU A 17 3.86 -14.68 -15.97
C LEU A 17 3.53 -14.46 -17.45
N THR A 18 3.16 -15.53 -18.16
CA THR A 18 2.78 -15.46 -19.59
C THR A 18 1.48 -14.69 -19.75
N GLU A 19 0.45 -15.02 -18.97
CA GLU A 19 -0.86 -14.36 -19.08
C GLU A 19 -0.80 -12.86 -18.79
N LEU A 20 -0.06 -12.45 -17.76
CA LEU A 20 0.11 -11.02 -17.47
C LEU A 20 0.86 -10.31 -18.60
N ALA A 21 1.93 -10.91 -19.12
CA ALA A 21 2.72 -10.33 -20.20
C ALA A 21 1.88 -10.14 -21.48
N ASP A 22 1.12 -11.17 -21.85
CA ASP A 22 0.29 -11.16 -23.06
C ASP A 22 -0.85 -10.14 -22.92
N ARG A 23 -1.57 -10.15 -21.79
CA ARG A 23 -2.67 -9.19 -21.54
C ARG A 23 -2.18 -7.74 -21.46
N ALA A 24 -0.99 -7.51 -20.91
CA ALA A 24 -0.43 -6.16 -20.80
C ALA A 24 0.27 -5.71 -22.09
N GLY A 25 0.45 -6.59 -23.08
CA GLY A 25 1.17 -6.29 -24.31
C GLY A 25 2.63 -5.90 -24.03
N VAL A 26 3.31 -6.67 -23.17
CA VAL A 26 4.71 -6.46 -22.79
C VAL A 26 5.53 -7.75 -22.94
N ALA A 27 6.84 -7.61 -23.08
CA ALA A 27 7.73 -8.77 -23.18
C ALA A 27 7.76 -9.57 -21.86
N LYS A 28 7.44 -10.87 -21.93
CA LYS A 28 7.52 -11.79 -20.78
C LYS A 28 8.90 -11.82 -20.12
N SER A 29 9.97 -11.73 -20.91
CA SER A 29 11.35 -11.69 -20.42
C SER A 29 11.61 -10.46 -19.56
N TYR A 30 11.07 -9.31 -19.96
CA TYR A 30 11.22 -8.05 -19.23
C TYR A 30 10.40 -8.07 -17.93
N LEU A 31 9.15 -8.55 -17.98
CA LEU A 31 8.33 -8.75 -16.77
C LEU A 31 9.01 -9.73 -15.79
N SER A 32 9.60 -10.82 -16.29
CA SER A 32 10.37 -11.77 -15.48
C SER A 32 11.65 -11.16 -14.87
N ALA A 33 12.35 -10.30 -15.61
CA ALA A 33 13.51 -9.57 -15.09
C ALA A 33 13.10 -8.57 -14.01
N LEU A 34 11.95 -7.90 -14.17
CA LEU A 34 11.38 -7.00 -13.17
C LEU A 34 11.00 -7.75 -11.89
N GLU A 35 10.25 -8.85 -11.97
CA GLU A 35 9.84 -9.64 -10.79
C GLU A 35 10.99 -10.30 -10.03
N ARG A 36 12.17 -10.43 -10.66
CA ARG A 36 13.41 -10.91 -10.02
C ARG A 36 14.31 -9.77 -9.54
N ASN A 37 13.85 -8.52 -9.63
CA ASN A 37 14.59 -7.29 -9.29
C ASN A 37 15.91 -7.12 -10.07
N ILE A 38 16.03 -7.76 -11.25
CA ILE A 38 17.15 -7.58 -12.18
C ILE A 38 16.95 -6.24 -12.91
N GLN A 39 15.74 -6.01 -13.43
CA GLN A 39 15.34 -4.72 -13.96
C GLN A 39 14.85 -3.83 -12.81
N LYS A 40 15.61 -2.78 -12.47
CA LYS A 40 15.30 -1.89 -11.33
C LYS A 40 14.56 -0.62 -11.71
N ASN A 41 14.72 -0.16 -12.95
CA ASN A 41 14.18 1.11 -13.44
C ASN A 41 13.22 0.84 -14.62
N PRO A 42 12.01 0.29 -14.38
CA PRO A 42 11.00 0.18 -15.43
C PRO A 42 10.46 1.56 -15.83
N SER A 43 10.02 1.72 -17.08
CA SER A 43 9.33 2.95 -17.49
C SER A 43 7.93 3.03 -16.86
N VAL A 44 7.42 4.25 -16.69
CA VAL A 44 6.06 4.48 -16.20
C VAL A 44 5.04 3.82 -17.12
N GLN A 45 5.19 3.93 -18.43
CA GLN A 45 4.27 3.31 -19.41
C GLN A 45 4.21 1.79 -19.27
N PHE A 46 5.34 1.14 -18.95
CA PHE A 46 5.35 -0.29 -18.68
C PHE A 46 4.53 -0.61 -17.43
N LEU A 47 4.72 0.16 -16.35
CA LEU A 47 3.99 -0.04 -15.10
C LEU A 47 2.49 0.25 -15.23
N GLU A 48 2.09 1.25 -16.01
CA GLU A 48 0.68 1.55 -16.30
C GLU A 48 -0.01 0.37 -16.99
N LYS A 49 0.62 -0.21 -18.03
CA LYS A 49 0.08 -1.39 -18.72
C LYS A 49 -0.14 -2.57 -17.78
N ILE A 50 0.80 -2.80 -16.87
CA ILE A 50 0.69 -3.85 -15.86
C ILE A 50 -0.42 -3.53 -14.85
N ALA A 51 -0.48 -2.31 -14.34
CA ALA A 51 -1.47 -1.87 -13.35
C ALA A 51 -2.90 -2.00 -13.88
N VAL A 52 -3.13 -1.63 -15.15
CA VAL A 52 -4.44 -1.78 -15.83
C VAL A 52 -4.89 -3.24 -15.86
N VAL A 53 -4.02 -4.17 -16.24
CA VAL A 53 -4.37 -5.60 -16.30
C VAL A 53 -4.61 -6.21 -14.91
N LEU A 54 -3.88 -5.73 -13.91
CA LEU A 54 -4.04 -6.16 -12.52
C LEU A 54 -5.20 -5.46 -11.79
N ASN A 55 -5.91 -4.54 -12.47
CA ASN A 55 -7.02 -3.76 -11.92
C ASN A 55 -6.64 -2.99 -10.63
N ILE A 56 -5.47 -2.35 -10.63
CA ILE A 56 -4.96 -1.53 -9.53
C ILE A 56 -4.51 -0.15 -10.03
N SER A 57 -4.43 0.85 -9.15
CA SER A 57 -3.69 2.09 -9.45
C SER A 57 -2.19 1.80 -9.55
N ILE A 58 -1.50 2.52 -10.44
CA ILE A 58 -0.02 2.52 -10.50
C ILE A 58 0.63 2.89 -9.16
N ASP A 59 -0.05 3.68 -8.31
CA ASP A 59 0.41 4.02 -6.97
C ASP A 59 0.68 2.78 -6.12
N HIS A 60 -0.10 1.71 -6.28
CA HIS A 60 0.12 0.46 -5.56
C HIS A 60 1.42 -0.23 -5.95
N LEU A 61 1.94 0.03 -7.16
CA LEU A 61 3.23 -0.49 -7.62
C LEU A 61 4.39 0.43 -7.23
N LEU A 62 4.15 1.73 -7.08
CA LEU A 62 5.19 2.72 -6.79
C LEU A 62 5.37 2.97 -5.29
N LYS A 63 4.29 2.93 -4.50
CA LYS A 63 4.35 3.16 -3.05
C LYS A 63 5.23 2.11 -2.39
N ASP A 64 6.34 2.59 -1.89
CA ASP A 64 7.20 1.88 -0.97
C ASP A 64 6.55 1.96 0.41
N ASN A 65 6.07 0.82 0.92
CA ASN A 65 5.52 0.67 2.28
C ASN A 65 6.54 0.97 3.41
N VAL A 66 7.60 1.74 3.14
CA VAL A 66 8.55 2.20 4.17
C VAL A 66 8.08 3.45 4.90
N ASN A 67 6.97 4.11 4.51
CA ASN A 67 6.47 5.30 5.22
C ASN A 67 4.94 5.39 5.40
N GLU A 68 4.17 4.37 5.04
CA GLU A 68 2.85 4.20 5.67
C GLU A 68 3.04 3.19 6.81
N PRO A 69 2.66 3.52 8.05
CA PRO A 69 2.65 2.51 9.10
C PRO A 69 1.82 1.34 8.58
N SER A 70 2.48 0.19 8.46
CA SER A 70 1.88 -1.08 8.08
C SER A 70 0.80 -1.39 9.10
N THR A 71 -0.41 -0.96 8.82
CA THR A 71 -1.48 -1.05 9.77
C THR A 71 -2.25 -2.32 9.46
N LYS A 72 -1.68 -3.44 9.91
CA LYS A 72 -2.51 -4.51 10.54
C LYS A 72 -3.44 -3.92 11.62
N ALA A 73 -3.18 -2.69 12.09
CA ALA A 73 -4.06 -1.87 12.92
C ALA A 73 -5.21 -1.16 12.15
N ALA A 74 -5.12 -0.94 10.84
CA ALA A 74 -6.13 -0.23 10.03
C ALA A 74 -7.13 -1.21 9.44
N GLU A 75 -6.71 -2.47 9.25
CA GLU A 75 -7.64 -3.60 9.14
C GLU A 75 -8.46 -3.81 10.43
N ASN A 76 -7.99 -3.28 11.57
CA ASN A 76 -8.67 -3.31 12.87
C ASN A 76 -9.16 -1.93 13.32
N LEU A 77 -9.56 -1.04 12.40
CA LEU A 77 -10.45 0.06 12.77
C LEU A 77 -11.86 -0.53 12.92
N ASP A 78 -12.06 -1.28 14.01
CA ASP A 78 -13.37 -1.80 14.35
C ASP A 78 -14.37 -0.63 14.50
N ASN A 79 -15.66 -0.97 14.48
CA ASN A 79 -16.71 0.03 14.53
C ASN A 79 -16.68 0.85 15.85
N GLU A 80 -16.01 0.34 16.89
CA GLU A 80 -15.87 1.01 18.17
C GLU A 80 -14.85 2.16 18.08
N TRP A 81 -13.67 1.91 17.51
CA TRP A 81 -12.66 2.95 17.27
C TRP A 81 -13.17 4.08 16.37
N LYS A 82 -13.94 3.74 15.33
CA LYS A 82 -14.56 4.75 14.46
C LYS A 82 -15.53 5.65 15.22
N LYS A 83 -16.38 5.06 16.07
CA LYS A 83 -17.37 5.80 16.86
C LYS A 83 -16.69 6.79 17.80
N LEU A 84 -15.63 6.37 18.48
CA LEU A 84 -14.88 7.23 19.40
C LEU A 84 -14.23 8.42 18.67
N VAL A 85 -13.69 8.22 17.47
CA VAL A 85 -13.10 9.32 16.69
C VAL A 85 -14.18 10.30 16.21
N LEU A 86 -15.35 9.81 15.79
CA LEU A 86 -16.46 10.67 15.39
C LEU A 86 -17.01 11.50 16.56
N GLU A 87 -17.21 10.88 17.73
CA GLU A 87 -17.63 11.60 18.95
C GLU A 87 -16.60 12.65 19.37
N ALA A 88 -15.31 12.34 19.26
CA ALA A 88 -14.25 13.32 19.51
C ALA A 88 -14.36 14.51 18.56
N MET A 89 -14.58 14.28 17.26
CA MET A 89 -14.77 15.37 16.29
C MET A 89 -16.01 16.22 16.59
N GLU A 90 -17.11 15.61 17.02
CA GLU A 90 -18.35 16.31 17.38
C GLU A 90 -18.25 17.08 18.71
N SER A 91 -17.35 16.69 19.61
CA SER A 91 -17.09 17.39 20.88
C SER A 91 -16.47 18.79 20.71
N GLY A 92 -16.06 19.16 19.49
CA GLY A 92 -15.42 20.44 19.21
C GLY A 92 -13.91 20.47 19.48
N ILE A 93 -13.29 19.32 19.76
CA ILE A 93 -11.84 19.23 19.93
C ILE A 93 -11.11 19.59 18.63
N SER A 94 -10.08 20.40 18.74
CA SER A 94 -9.19 20.68 17.61
C SER A 94 -8.25 19.51 17.33
N LYS A 95 -7.74 19.45 16.09
CA LYS A 95 -6.72 18.46 15.70
C LYS A 95 -5.44 18.58 16.53
N GLU A 96 -5.14 19.77 17.04
CA GLU A 96 -3.95 20.03 17.86
C GLU A 96 -4.12 19.47 19.26
N GLU A 97 -5.26 19.72 19.92
CA GLU A 97 -5.59 19.14 21.22
C GLU A 97 -5.63 17.62 21.17
N PHE A 98 -6.22 17.04 20.12
CA PHE A 98 -6.23 15.60 19.93
C PHE A 98 -4.81 15.02 19.76
N ARG A 99 -3.94 15.72 19.02
CA ARG A 99 -2.52 15.32 18.88
C ARG A 99 -1.79 15.37 20.22
N ASN A 100 -1.97 16.44 20.99
CA ASN A 100 -1.34 16.60 22.30
C ASN A 100 -1.78 15.50 23.28
N PHE A 101 -3.06 15.11 23.25
CA PHE A 101 -3.57 13.99 24.03
C PHE A 101 -2.90 12.66 23.68
N LEU A 102 -2.71 12.37 22.38
CA LEU A 102 -2.03 11.16 21.93
C LEU A 102 -0.55 11.13 22.35
N GLU A 103 0.14 12.27 22.26
CA GLU A 103 1.54 12.40 22.67
C GLU A 103 1.71 12.18 24.18
N TYR A 104 0.84 12.78 24.99
CA TYR A 104 0.83 12.57 26.44
C TYR A 104 0.66 11.08 26.81
N ASN A 105 -0.27 10.39 26.15
CA ASN A 105 -0.50 8.97 26.40
C ASN A 105 0.70 8.10 25.97
N LYS A 106 1.33 8.41 24.84
CA LYS A 106 2.56 7.71 24.39
C LYS A 106 3.69 7.88 25.40
N TRP A 107 3.91 9.10 25.89
CA TRP A 107 4.91 9.39 26.92
C TRP A 107 4.61 8.61 28.20
N LYS A 108 3.36 8.62 28.68
CA LYS A 108 2.93 7.92 29.90
C LYS A 108 3.15 6.40 29.82
N ILE A 109 2.91 5.80 28.65
CA ILE A 109 3.14 4.37 28.43
C ILE A 109 4.64 4.05 28.48
N GLY A 110 5.50 4.92 27.94
CA GLY A 110 6.96 4.75 27.96
C GLY A 110 7.63 4.97 29.32
N GLN A 111 6.88 5.37 30.35
CA GLN A 111 7.35 5.50 31.74
C GLN A 111 7.02 4.26 32.61
N LYS A 112 6.38 3.23 32.04
CA LYS A 112 6.16 1.92 32.66
C LYS A 112 7.12 0.88 32.07
#